data_AF-A0A1B0GNK5-F1
#
_entry.id   AF-A0A1B0GNK5-F1
#
_cell.length_a   1.000
_cell.length_b   1.000
_cell.length_c   1.000
_cell.angle_alpha   90.00
_cell.angle_beta   90.00
_cell.angle_gamma   90.00
#
_symmetry.space_group_name_H-M   'P 1'
#
loop_
_entity.id
_entity.type
_entity.pdbx_description
1 polymer ?
#
loop_
_entity_poly.entity_id
_entity_poly.type
_entity_poly.pdbx_seq_one_letter_code
_entity_poly.pdbx_strand_id
1 'polypeptide(L)'
;MFLMDPLKVNPELIESVLVHIVKGEHSWPREGTILIFLPGLAEIQAVHNYLTDNALFSPRTGNFVLVPLHSTLTNEEQSMVFQKVKAPKRKIVLSTNIAETSVTIDDCVFVIDCGHMKEKRFDSNRNMESLELVWVSRANALQRKGRAGRVMSGVAIHLFTPPFQS
;
A
#
# COMPACT_ATOMS: atom_id res chain seq x y z
N MET A 1 6.53 20.21 19.83
CA MET A 1 6.92 18.88 19.31
C MET A 1 5.62 18.13 19.04
N PHE A 2 5.15 18.09 17.79
CA PHE A 2 3.92 17.36 17.47
C PHE A 2 4.21 15.87 17.60
N LEU A 3 3.62 15.22 18.59
CA LEU A 3 3.69 13.78 18.77
C LEU A 3 2.96 13.17 17.55
N MET A 4 3.70 12.55 16.63
CA MET A 4 3.06 11.75 15.58
C MET A 4 2.41 10.54 16.23
N ASP A 5 1.12 10.34 15.99
CA ASP A 5 0.42 9.13 16.40
C ASP A 5 0.98 7.95 15.60
N PRO A 6 1.65 6.98 16.24
CA PRO A 6 2.31 5.88 15.54
C PRO A 6 1.33 4.95 14.82
N LEU A 7 0.04 4.97 15.21
CA LEU A 7 -1.00 4.17 14.59
C LEU A 7 -1.64 4.88 13.39
N LYS A 8 -1.39 6.19 13.23
CA LYS A 8 -1.96 6.96 12.13
C LYS A 8 -1.08 6.87 10.89
N VAL A 9 -1.66 6.45 9.78
CA VAL A 9 -1.01 6.53 8.46
C VAL A 9 -0.66 7.98 8.16
N ASN A 10 0.58 8.22 7.73
CA ASN A 10 1.08 9.52 7.33
C ASN A 10 1.18 9.62 5.79
N PRO A 11 0.24 10.30 5.09
CA PRO A 11 0.29 10.46 3.64
C PRO A 11 1.53 11.20 3.13
N GLU A 12 2.07 12.15 3.90
CA GLU A 12 3.27 12.93 3.54
C GLU A 12 4.52 12.03 3.49
N LEU A 13 4.63 11.08 4.43
CA LEU A 13 5.71 10.10 4.43
C LEU A 13 5.61 9.17 3.21
N ILE A 14 4.39 8.69 2.91
CA ILE A 14 4.13 7.86 1.72
C ILE A 14 4.50 8.61 0.44
N GLU A 15 4.09 9.87 0.32
CA GLU A 15 4.44 10.74 -0.79
C GLU A 15 5.96 10.90 -0.92
N SER A 16 6.66 11.19 0.18
CA SER A 16 8.12 11.35 0.17
C SER A 16 8.83 10.09 -0.34
N VAL A 17 8.37 8.91 0.08
CA VAL A 17 8.89 7.62 -0.41
C VAL A 17 8.55 7.41 -1.89
N LEU A 18 7.33 7.74 -2.32
CA LEU A 18 6.95 7.69 -3.72
C LEU A 18 7.82 8.61 -4.57
N VAL A 19 8.06 9.85 -4.13
CA VAL A 19 8.93 10.82 -4.82
C VAL A 19 10.33 10.26 -4.98
N HIS A 20 10.88 9.65 -3.93
CA HIS A 20 12.19 9.00 -3.99
C HIS A 20 12.24 7.87 -5.02
N ILE A 21 11.23 6.98 -5.03
CA ILE A 21 11.11 5.87 -5.99
C ILE A 21 11.01 6.40 -7.43
N VAL A 22 10.21 7.43 -7.68
CA VAL A 22 9.93 7.91 -9.05
C VAL A 22 11.02 8.82 -9.60
N LYS A 23 11.74 9.57 -8.76
CA LYS A 23 12.93 10.33 -9.19
C LYS A 23 14.05 9.39 -9.63
N GLY A 24 14.13 8.19 -9.04
CA GLY A 24 15.08 7.16 -9.46
C GLY A 24 16.54 7.55 -9.20
N GLU A 25 16.78 8.37 -8.17
CA GLU A 25 18.12 8.72 -7.65
C GLU A 25 18.65 7.59 -6.74
N HIS A 26 18.53 6.34 -7.22
CA HIS A 26 18.89 5.11 -6.52
C HIS A 26 19.20 4.01 -7.54
N SER A 27 19.82 2.91 -7.10
CA SER A 27 20.16 1.77 -7.97
C SER A 27 19.02 0.76 -8.19
N TRP A 28 17.81 1.02 -7.68
CA TRP A 28 16.65 0.15 -7.86
C TRP A 28 16.05 0.27 -9.27
N PRO A 29 15.15 -0.66 -9.67
CA PRO A 29 14.47 -0.57 -10.96
C PRO A 29 13.75 0.77 -11.20
N ARG A 30 13.66 1.20 -12.46
CA ARG A 30 12.97 2.45 -12.82
C ARG A 30 11.47 2.28 -13.05
N GLU A 31 11.03 1.05 -13.33
CA GLU A 31 9.66 0.73 -13.76
C GLU A 31 8.98 -0.28 -12.82
N GLY A 32 7.75 -0.63 -13.15
CA GLY A 32 6.92 -1.58 -12.43
C GLY A 32 5.94 -0.93 -11.45
N THR A 33 4.88 -1.66 -11.14
CA THR A 33 3.81 -1.24 -10.22
C THR A 33 4.36 -1.04 -8.82
N ILE A 34 3.87 0.02 -8.18
CA ILE A 34 4.08 0.30 -6.76
C ILE A 34 2.83 -0.14 -6.00
N LEU A 35 2.96 -1.05 -5.05
CA LEU A 35 1.89 -1.52 -4.18
C LEU A 35 2.06 -0.94 -2.78
N ILE A 36 1.04 -0.28 -2.26
CA ILE A 36 1.04 0.35 -0.94
C ILE A 36 0.04 -0.37 -0.05
N PHE A 37 0.50 -0.93 1.06
CA PHE A 37 -0.35 -1.55 2.07
C PHE A 37 -0.82 -0.52 3.11
N LEU A 38 -2.13 -0.40 3.24
CA LEU A 38 -2.85 0.51 4.12
C LEU A 38 -3.85 -0.28 5.00
N PRO A 39 -4.24 0.23 6.18
CA PRO A 39 -5.07 -0.54 7.11
C PRO A 39 -6.52 -0.76 6.67
N GLY A 40 -7.09 0.16 5.90
CA GLY A 40 -8.51 0.14 5.55
C GLY A 40 -8.88 1.12 4.47
N LEU A 41 -10.17 1.09 4.09
CA LEU A 41 -10.72 1.93 3.03
C LEU A 41 -10.58 3.44 3.31
N ALA A 42 -10.75 3.86 4.57
CA ALA A 42 -10.60 5.27 4.95
C ALA A 42 -9.18 5.79 4.68
N GLU A 43 -8.16 4.99 5.03
CA GLU A 43 -6.76 5.33 4.78
C GLU A 43 -6.43 5.27 3.28
N ILE A 44 -7.00 4.31 2.54
CA ILE A 44 -6.92 4.26 1.07
C ILE A 44 -7.45 5.55 0.45
N GLN A 45 -8.65 5.99 0.84
CA GLN A 45 -9.26 7.21 0.32
C GLN A 45 -8.45 8.46 0.69
N ALA A 46 -7.96 8.54 1.94
CA ALA A 46 -7.14 9.67 2.39
C ALA A 46 -5.85 9.79 1.57
N VAL A 47 -5.11 8.70 1.38
CA VAL A 47 -3.89 8.70 0.56
C VAL A 47 -4.20 8.93 -0.91
N HIS A 48 -5.28 8.33 -1.44
CA HIS A 48 -5.70 8.53 -2.83
C HIS A 48 -5.99 10.01 -3.13
N ASN A 49 -6.77 10.67 -2.28
CA ASN A 49 -7.13 12.09 -2.44
C ASN A 49 -5.89 12.97 -2.33
N TYR A 50 -5.05 12.70 -1.32
CA TYR A 50 -3.79 13.40 -1.12
C TYR A 50 -2.87 13.32 -2.34
N LEU A 51 -2.72 12.14 -2.96
CA LEU A 51 -1.94 11.96 -4.19
C LEU A 51 -2.63 12.55 -5.44
N THR A 52 -3.96 12.58 -5.47
CA THR A 52 -4.72 13.17 -6.59
C THR A 52 -4.54 14.69 -6.65
N ASP A 53 -4.41 15.34 -5.50
CA ASP A 53 -4.16 16.79 -5.38
C ASP A 53 -2.67 17.15 -5.56
N ASN A 54 -1.78 16.17 -5.48
CA ASN A 54 -0.35 16.35 -5.66
C ASN A 54 0.03 16.67 -7.12
N ALA A 55 0.89 17.67 -7.34
CA ALA A 55 1.28 18.11 -8.68
C ALA A 55 2.01 17.02 -9.51
N LEU A 56 2.67 16.07 -8.88
CA LEU A 56 3.39 14.98 -9.55
C LEU A 56 2.51 13.75 -9.80
N PHE A 57 1.74 13.34 -8.79
CA PHE A 57 0.96 12.09 -8.82
C PHE A 57 -0.47 12.25 -9.33
N SER A 58 -0.95 13.49 -9.49
CA SER A 58 -2.30 13.75 -9.99
C SER A 58 -2.54 13.01 -11.31
N PRO A 59 -3.66 12.27 -11.45
CA PRO A 59 -4.03 11.62 -12.71
C PRO A 59 -4.11 12.59 -13.90
N ARG A 60 -4.32 13.89 -13.64
CA ARG A 60 -4.33 14.96 -14.66
C ARG A 60 -2.99 15.13 -15.38
N THR A 61 -1.88 14.78 -14.74
CA THR A 61 -0.55 14.78 -15.38
C THR A 61 -0.42 13.72 -16.46
N GLY A 62 -1.26 12.68 -16.39
CA GLY A 62 -1.20 11.52 -17.27
C GLY A 62 -0.05 10.56 -16.97
N ASN A 63 0.79 10.80 -15.97
CA ASN A 63 1.97 9.96 -15.68
C ASN A 63 1.68 8.78 -14.75
N PHE A 64 0.65 8.89 -13.91
CA PHE A 64 0.32 7.87 -12.92
C PHE A 64 -1.14 7.44 -13.00
N VAL A 65 -1.38 6.18 -12.65
CA VAL A 65 -2.72 5.62 -12.46
C VAL A 65 -2.82 5.13 -11.02
N LEU A 66 -3.64 5.82 -10.22
CA LEU A 66 -3.94 5.43 -8.84
C LEU A 66 -5.07 4.41 -8.84
N VAL A 67 -4.87 3.26 -8.21
CA VAL A 67 -5.85 2.16 -8.20
C VAL A 67 -6.14 1.74 -6.74
N PRO A 68 -7.28 2.16 -6.17
CA PRO A 68 -7.77 1.63 -4.91
C PRO A 68 -8.08 0.13 -5.00
N LEU A 69 -7.76 -0.63 -3.96
CA LEU A 69 -8.07 -2.06 -3.88
C LEU A 69 -8.47 -2.45 -2.45
N HIS A 70 -9.77 -2.66 -2.25
CA HIS A 70 -10.37 -3.06 -0.98
C HIS A 70 -11.47 -4.10 -1.21
N SER A 71 -11.72 -4.97 -0.23
CA SER A 71 -12.69 -6.07 -0.35
C SER A 71 -14.15 -5.64 -0.53
N THR A 72 -14.47 -4.38 -0.20
CA THR A 72 -15.83 -3.82 -0.37
C THR A 72 -16.06 -3.17 -1.73
N LEU A 73 -15.03 -3.05 -2.58
CA LEU A 73 -15.17 -2.54 -3.94
C LEU A 73 -15.89 -3.55 -4.82
N THR A 74 -16.56 -3.09 -5.87
CA THR A 74 -17.20 -3.99 -6.84
C THR A 74 -16.16 -4.83 -7.59
N ASN A 75 -16.59 -5.92 -8.22
CA ASN A 75 -15.69 -6.75 -9.01
C ASN A 75 -15.04 -5.96 -10.17
N GLU A 76 -15.79 -5.05 -10.78
CA GLU A 76 -15.33 -4.16 -11.84
C GLU A 76 -14.21 -3.24 -11.33
N GLU A 77 -14.41 -2.63 -10.16
CA GLU A 77 -13.41 -1.76 -9.51
C GLU A 77 -12.15 -2.54 -9.12
N GLN A 78 -12.30 -3.72 -8.50
CA GLN A 78 -11.16 -4.57 -8.14
C GLN A 78 -10.39 -5.02 -9.38
N SER A 79 -11.09 -5.28 -10.49
CA SER A 79 -10.48 -5.73 -11.74
C SER A 79 -9.53 -4.70 -12.37
N MET A 80 -9.64 -3.42 -12.00
CA MET A 80 -8.73 -2.36 -12.44
C MET A 80 -7.26 -2.66 -12.09
N VAL A 81 -7.01 -3.42 -11.02
CA VAL A 81 -5.65 -3.79 -10.61
C VAL A 81 -4.94 -4.67 -11.64
N PHE A 82 -5.70 -5.49 -12.38
CA PHE A 82 -5.17 -6.41 -13.40
C PHE A 82 -4.95 -5.74 -14.74
N GLN A 83 -5.48 -4.53 -14.94
CA GLN A 83 -5.28 -3.81 -16.19
C GLN A 83 -3.81 -3.40 -16.32
N LYS A 84 -3.24 -3.69 -17.50
CA LYS A 84 -1.89 -3.26 -17.86
C LYS A 84 -1.91 -1.77 -18.16
N VAL A 85 -1.05 -1.03 -17.47
CA VAL A 85 -0.84 0.39 -17.73
C VAL A 85 0.25 0.52 -18.79
N LYS A 86 -0.05 1.19 -19.91
CA LYS A 86 0.92 1.39 -20.99
C LYS A 86 1.94 2.45 -20.61
N ALA A 87 3.21 2.20 -20.91
CA ALA A 87 4.27 3.20 -20.82
C ALA A 87 3.89 4.48 -21.60
N PRO A 88 4.28 5.67 -21.13
CA PRO A 88 5.17 5.94 -19.99
C PRO A 88 4.46 5.98 -18.62
N LYS A 89 3.17 5.61 -18.56
CA LYS A 89 2.40 5.70 -17.31
C LYS A 89 2.79 4.62 -16.32
N ARG A 90 2.72 4.93 -15.03
CA ARG A 90 3.04 4.00 -13.94
C ARG A 90 1.85 3.78 -13.02
N LYS A 91 1.59 2.52 -12.66
CA LYS A 91 0.49 2.12 -11.77
C LYS A 91 0.91 2.19 -10.30
N ILE A 92 0.07 2.78 -9.46
CA ILE A 92 0.20 2.81 -8.01
C ILE A 92 -1.06 2.20 -7.42
N VAL A 93 -0.94 1.07 -6.74
CA VAL A 93 -2.04 0.34 -6.14
C VAL A 93 -2.08 0.63 -4.64
N LEU A 94 -3.23 1.09 -4.15
CA LEU A 94 -3.48 1.40 -2.74
C LEU A 94 -4.37 0.30 -2.16
N SER A 95 -3.83 -0.59 -1.32
CA SER A 95 -4.54 -1.80 -0.92
C SER A 95 -4.47 -2.11 0.57
N THR A 96 -5.45 -2.89 1.03
CA THR A 96 -5.39 -3.60 2.32
C THR A 96 -4.68 -4.94 2.17
N ASN A 97 -4.74 -5.79 3.19
CA ASN A 97 -4.23 -7.15 3.17
C ASN A 97 -4.89 -8.06 2.11
N ILE A 98 -5.94 -7.63 1.39
CA ILE A 98 -6.46 -8.38 0.23
C ILE A 98 -5.38 -8.64 -0.83
N ALA A 99 -4.42 -7.71 -0.98
CA ALA A 99 -3.29 -7.87 -1.89
C ALA A 99 -2.17 -8.77 -1.33
N GLU A 100 -2.26 -9.26 -0.10
CA GLU A 100 -1.25 -10.12 0.52
C GLU A 100 -1.25 -11.51 -0.14
N THR A 101 -2.43 -12.14 -0.23
CA THR A 101 -2.59 -13.52 -0.73
C THR A 101 -3.51 -13.64 -1.94
N SER A 102 -4.61 -12.88 -1.99
CA SER A 102 -5.75 -13.18 -2.89
C SER A 102 -5.67 -12.55 -4.28
N VAL A 103 -4.76 -11.61 -4.50
CA VAL A 103 -4.60 -10.91 -5.79
C VAL A 103 -3.24 -11.26 -6.38
N THR A 104 -3.07 -11.24 -7.70
CA THR A 104 -1.75 -11.33 -8.35
C THR A 104 -1.54 -10.06 -9.18
N ILE A 105 -0.50 -9.30 -8.85
CA ILE A 105 -0.10 -8.09 -9.57
C ILE A 105 1.26 -8.40 -10.20
N ASP A 106 1.24 -8.91 -11.43
CA ASP A 106 2.41 -9.51 -12.08
C ASP A 106 3.58 -8.54 -12.23
N ASP A 107 3.30 -7.26 -12.42
CA ASP A 107 4.29 -6.20 -12.63
C ASP A 107 4.67 -5.47 -11.33
N CYS A 108 4.39 -6.03 -10.15
CA CYS A 108 4.73 -5.43 -8.87
C CYS A 108 6.24 -5.49 -8.58
N VAL A 109 6.88 -4.33 -8.56
CA VAL A 109 8.32 -4.18 -8.31
C VAL A 109 8.59 -3.48 -6.98
N PHE A 110 7.68 -2.61 -6.54
CA PHE A 110 7.84 -1.85 -5.30
C PHE A 110 6.69 -2.15 -4.35
N VAL A 111 7.04 -2.37 -3.08
CA VAL A 111 6.08 -2.48 -1.98
C VAL A 111 6.40 -1.38 -0.96
N ILE A 112 5.38 -0.63 -0.56
CA ILE A 112 5.42 0.29 0.58
C ILE A 112 4.46 -0.26 1.63
N ASP A 113 4.97 -0.57 2.81
CA ASP A 113 4.19 -1.19 3.89
C ASP A 113 4.09 -0.25 5.09
N CYS A 114 2.88 0.23 5.37
CA CYS A 114 2.63 1.12 6.50
C CYS A 114 2.65 0.40 7.86
N GLY A 115 2.77 -0.93 7.88
CA GLY A 115 2.97 -1.71 9.11
C GLY A 115 1.71 -2.00 9.92
N HIS A 116 0.54 -1.62 9.41
CA HIS A 116 -0.72 -1.78 10.13
C HIS A 116 -1.76 -2.55 9.31
N MET A 117 -2.71 -3.16 10.01
CA MET A 117 -3.90 -3.79 9.44
C MET A 117 -5.07 -3.75 10.42
N LYS A 118 -6.29 -3.91 9.92
CA LYS A 118 -7.45 -4.15 10.76
C LYS A 118 -7.64 -5.65 10.94
N GLU A 119 -7.73 -6.09 12.20
CA GLU A 119 -7.98 -7.48 12.58
C GLU A 119 -9.37 -7.59 13.23
N LYS A 120 -10.13 -8.63 12.87
CA LYS A 120 -11.39 -8.94 13.54
C LYS A 120 -11.07 -9.58 14.89
N ARG A 121 -11.57 -8.97 15.97
CA ARG A 121 -11.50 -9.54 17.32
C ARG A 121 -12.89 -9.84 17.84
N PHE A 122 -13.04 -11.03 18.42
CA PHE A 122 -14.26 -11.48 19.08
C PHE A 122 -14.07 -11.42 20.59
N ASP A 123 -14.89 -10.63 21.26
CA ASP A 123 -14.99 -10.61 22.73
C ASP A 123 -16.10 -11.57 23.15
N SER A 124 -15.72 -12.74 23.65
CA SER A 124 -16.65 -13.78 24.09
C SER A 124 -17.48 -13.38 25.31
N ASN A 125 -17.00 -12.46 26.14
CA ASN A 125 -17.74 -12.00 27.32
C ASN A 125 -18.84 -11.01 26.96
N ARG A 126 -18.67 -10.28 25.85
CA ARG A 126 -19.64 -9.30 25.35
C ARG A 126 -20.44 -9.81 24.15
N ASN A 127 -20.09 -10.97 23.60
CA ASN A 127 -20.63 -11.53 22.37
C ASN A 127 -20.62 -10.50 21.22
N MET A 128 -19.51 -9.75 21.12
CA MET A 128 -19.33 -8.65 20.16
C MET A 128 -18.10 -8.88 19.28
N GLU A 129 -18.26 -8.62 17.99
CA GLU A 129 -17.14 -8.51 17.04
C GLU A 129 -16.72 -7.04 16.90
N SER A 130 -15.41 -6.81 16.85
CA SER A 130 -14.83 -5.50 16.58
C SER A 130 -13.71 -5.60 15.55
N LEU A 131 -13.43 -4.48 14.86
CA LEU A 131 -12.26 -4.35 13.99
C LEU A 131 -11.25 -3.45 14.68
N GLU A 132 -10.14 -4.04 15.13
CA GLU A 132 -9.08 -3.31 15.81
C GLU A 132 -7.91 -3.06 14.87
N LEU A 133 -7.35 -1.85 14.96
CA LEU A 133 -6.12 -1.50 14.26
C LEU A 133 -4.94 -2.08 15.02
N VAL A 134 -4.15 -2.94 14.36
CA VAL A 134 -3.01 -3.63 14.94
C VAL A 134 -1.78 -3.51 14.06
N TRP A 135 -0.60 -3.69 14.65
CA TRP A 135 0.63 -3.87 13.91
C TRP A 135 0.62 -5.19 13.13
N VAL A 136 1.24 -5.19 11.96
CA VAL A 136 1.42 -6.41 11.17
C VAL A 136 2.39 -7.36 11.86
N SER A 137 2.10 -8.65 11.81
CA SER A 137 3.07 -9.65 12.27
C SER A 137 4.28 -9.71 11.32
N ARG A 138 5.37 -10.34 11.79
CA ARG A 138 6.51 -10.65 10.93
C ARG A 138 6.12 -11.49 9.71
N ALA A 139 5.15 -12.41 9.88
CA ALA A 139 4.66 -13.22 8.77
C ALA A 139 3.95 -12.35 7.72
N ASN A 140 3.10 -11.42 8.16
CA ASN A 140 2.43 -10.47 7.26
C ASN A 140 3.44 -9.60 6.51
N ALA A 141 4.41 -9.01 7.22
CA ALA A 141 5.46 -8.20 6.60
C ALA A 141 6.27 -9.00 5.55
N LEU A 142 6.55 -10.28 5.81
CA LEU A 142 7.23 -11.16 4.86
C LEU A 142 6.37 -11.48 3.64
N GLN A 143 5.07 -11.74 3.82
CA GLN A 143 4.13 -11.96 2.71
C GLN A 143 4.00 -10.70 1.84
N ARG A 144 3.87 -9.52 2.47
CA ARG A 144 3.86 -8.21 1.80
C ARG A 144 5.15 -7.95 1.03
N LYS A 145 6.31 -8.22 1.62
CA LYS A 145 7.61 -8.15 0.94
C LYS A 145 7.66 -9.05 -0.29
N GLY A 146 7.15 -10.28 -0.21
CA GLY A 146 7.13 -11.25 -1.31
C GLY A 146 6.22 -10.88 -2.49
N ARG A 147 5.52 -9.75 -2.42
CA ARG A 147 4.76 -9.17 -3.55
C ARG A 147 5.67 -8.45 -4.54
N ALA A 148 6.78 -7.89 -4.07
CA ALA A 148 7.87 -7.44 -4.92
C ALA A 148 8.80 -8.63 -5.21
N GLY A 149 9.43 -8.65 -6.39
CA GLY A 149 10.48 -9.64 -6.67
C GLY A 149 10.05 -10.89 -7.46
N ARG A 150 8.80 -10.97 -7.94
CA ARG A 150 8.29 -12.18 -8.63
C ARG A 150 8.83 -12.35 -10.05
N VAL A 151 8.90 -11.26 -10.80
CA VAL A 151 9.29 -11.26 -12.22
C VAL A 151 10.69 -10.67 -12.44
N MET A 152 11.10 -9.74 -11.58
CA MET A 152 12.42 -9.11 -11.59
C MET A 152 12.79 -8.69 -10.17
N SER A 153 14.04 -8.26 -9.94
CA SER A 153 14.45 -7.71 -8.64
C SER A 153 13.47 -6.62 -8.17
N GLY A 154 13.05 -6.69 -6.91
CA GLY A 154 12.04 -5.79 -6.33
C GLY A 154 12.48 -5.22 -4.99
N VAL A 155 11.78 -4.19 -4.54
CA VAL A 155 12.10 -3.44 -3.32
C VAL A 155 10.87 -3.40 -2.41
N ALA A 156 11.06 -3.71 -1.13
CA ALA A 156 10.06 -3.52 -0.10
C ALA A 156 10.56 -2.51 0.93
N ILE A 157 9.75 -1.48 1.18
CA ILE A 157 10.03 -0.38 2.10
C ILE A 157 8.99 -0.46 3.22
N HIS A 158 9.46 -0.75 4.43
CA HIS A 158 8.62 -0.82 5.62
C HIS A 158 8.69 0.52 6.36
N LEU A 159 7.56 1.20 6.54
CA LEU A 159 7.48 2.53 7.18
C LEU A 159 7.42 2.45 8.71
N PHE A 160 8.01 1.40 9.25
CA PHE A 160 8.04 1.12 10.67
C PHE A 160 9.41 0.58 11.04
N THR A 161 9.91 1.03 12.18
CA THR A 161 11.09 0.41 12.79
C THR A 161 10.70 -0.98 13.30
N PRO A 162 11.60 -1.98 13.28
CA PRO A 162 11.33 -3.28 13.88
C PRO A 162 10.79 -3.11 15.32
N PRO A 163 9.55 -3.51 15.62
CA PRO A 163 9.08 -3.53 17.00
C PRO A 163 9.61 -4.78 17.70
N PHE A 164 9.85 -4.65 19.00
CA PHE A 164 10.36 -5.68 19.89
C PHE A 164 9.56 -6.98 19.81
N GLN A 165 10.28 -8.09 20.03
CA GLN A 165 9.73 -9.43 20.19
C GLN A 165 8.50 -9.44 21.10
N SER A 166 7.44 -10.10 20.64
CA SER A 166 6.57 -10.89 21.50
C SER A 166 6.38 -12.24 20.84
#